data_AF-A0A2V3JH86-F1
#
_entry.id   AF-A0A2V3JH86-F1
#
_cell.length_a   1.000
_cell.length_b   1.000
_cell.length_c   1.000
_cell.angle_alpha   90.00
_cell.angle_beta   90.00
_cell.angle_gamma   90.00
#
_symmetry.space_group_name_H-M   'P 1'
#
loop_
_entity.id
_entity.type
_entity.pdbx_description
1 polymer ?
#
loop_
_entity_poly.entity_id
_entity_poly.type
_entity_poly.pdbx_seq_one_letter_code
_entity_poly.pdbx_strand_id
1 'polypeptide(L)'
;FWNKLQFSDEQEIDVKIMDFNVAYEKYSRLISNNPELDEEDVKYMDDFKDVDLENMHAKYFKVDKIYFLRIVRRKNDKGSDEEYGFIDVLKHEIRLPKDLINLFVLCTINIRSKQLEINIELDDGSLKEIKSVAFTIKNVIYN
;
A
#
# COMPACT_ATOMS: atom_id res chain seq x y z
N PHE A 1 -20.44 0.51 -3.79
CA PHE A 1 -19.21 0.96 -4.49
C PHE A 1 -18.77 -0.19 -5.39
N TRP A 2 -18.66 0.05 -6.70
CA TRP A 2 -18.68 -0.91 -7.83
C TRP A 2 -20.07 -1.43 -8.23
N ASN A 3 -20.77 -0.65 -9.07
CA ASN A 3 -21.86 -1.20 -9.87
C ASN A 3 -21.27 -2.26 -10.81
N LYS A 4 -21.77 -3.50 -10.76
CA LYS A 4 -21.44 -4.51 -11.76
C LYS A 4 -21.89 -3.98 -13.12
N LEU A 5 -20.94 -3.65 -13.98
CA LEU A 5 -21.22 -3.43 -15.40
C LEU A 5 -21.62 -4.78 -15.99
N GLN A 6 -22.88 -4.89 -16.38
CA GLN A 6 -23.37 -6.00 -17.19
C GLN A 6 -23.51 -5.45 -18.61
N PHE A 7 -22.85 -6.10 -19.56
CA PHE A 7 -22.92 -5.75 -20.97
C PHE A 7 -23.84 -6.75 -21.65
N SER A 8 -24.68 -6.25 -22.55
CA SER A 8 -25.64 -7.02 -23.31
C SER A 8 -25.04 -7.58 -24.61
N ASP A 9 -24.01 -6.92 -25.16
CA ASP A 9 -23.25 -7.34 -26.32
C ASP A 9 -21.83 -6.73 -26.34
N GLU A 10 -21.03 -7.15 -27.32
CA GLU A 10 -19.63 -6.72 -27.51
C GLU A 10 -19.50 -5.24 -27.93
N GLN A 11 -20.50 -4.69 -28.62
CA GLN A 11 -20.48 -3.29 -29.07
C GLN A 11 -20.63 -2.34 -27.88
N GLU A 12 -21.40 -2.72 -26.87
CA GLU A 12 -21.53 -1.98 -25.61
C GLU A 12 -20.20 -1.90 -24.84
N ILE A 13 -19.36 -2.95 -24.95
CA ILE A 13 -18.03 -2.99 -24.33
C ILE A 13 -17.10 -1.96 -25.00
N ASP A 14 -17.06 -1.92 -26.33
CA ASP A 14 -16.22 -1.00 -27.09
C ASP A 14 -16.56 0.46 -26.80
N VAL A 15 -17.86 0.79 -26.76
CA VAL A 15 -18.34 2.14 -26.42
C VAL A 15 -17.89 2.54 -25.01
N LYS A 16 -17.98 1.62 -24.04
CA LYS A 16 -17.58 1.89 -22.65
C LYS A 16 -16.08 2.00 -22.47
N ILE A 17 -15.28 1.28 -23.26
CA ILE A 17 -13.83 1.45 -23.33
C ILE A 17 -13.47 2.81 -23.94
N MET A 18 -14.14 3.24 -25.00
CA MET A 18 -13.94 4.58 -25.56
C MET A 18 -14.29 5.68 -24.56
N ASP A 19 -15.43 5.58 -23.88
CA ASP A 19 -15.84 6.52 -22.83
C ASP A 19 -14.79 6.60 -21.71
N PHE A 20 -14.25 5.45 -21.28
CA PHE A 20 -13.19 5.38 -20.29
C PHE A 20 -11.92 6.08 -20.78
N ASN A 21 -11.50 5.82 -22.02
CA ASN A 21 -10.31 6.44 -22.60
C ASN A 21 -10.45 7.96 -22.72
N VAL A 22 -11.61 8.46 -23.15
CA VAL A 22 -11.91 9.90 -23.24
C VAL A 22 -11.95 10.55 -21.85
N ALA A 23 -12.51 9.87 -20.84
CA ALA A 23 -12.50 10.35 -19.47
C ALA A 23 -11.08 10.37 -18.91
N TYR A 24 -10.29 9.33 -19.16
CA TYR A 24 -8.89 9.23 -18.75
C TYR A 24 -8.04 10.35 -19.36
N GLU A 25 -8.29 10.71 -20.61
CA GLU A 25 -7.61 11.81 -21.30
C GLU A 25 -7.83 13.18 -20.63
N LYS A 26 -8.93 13.35 -19.88
CA LYS A 26 -9.17 14.57 -19.07
C LYS A 26 -8.25 14.61 -17.85
N TYR A 27 -7.94 13.46 -17.26
CA TYR A 27 -7.03 13.34 -16.12
C TYR A 27 -5.57 13.36 -16.54
N SER A 28 -5.25 12.89 -17.75
CA SER A 28 -3.89 12.98 -18.29
C SER A 28 -3.48 14.42 -18.63
N ARG A 29 -4.38 15.40 -18.59
CA ARG A 29 -4.03 16.83 -18.68
C ARG A 29 -3.73 17.48 -17.33
N LEU A 30 -3.94 16.76 -16.22
CA LEU A 30 -3.68 17.24 -14.86
C LEU A 30 -2.24 16.92 -14.37
N ILE A 31 -1.28 16.67 -15.29
CA ILE A 31 0.14 16.35 -14.98
C ILE A 31 0.91 17.53 -14.34
N SER A 32 0.23 18.59 -13.93
CA SER A 32 0.83 19.82 -13.38
C SER A 32 0.27 20.22 -12.01
N ASN A 33 -0.47 19.32 -11.33
CA ASN A 33 -0.82 19.49 -9.91
C ASN A 33 0.22 18.88 -8.96
N ASN A 34 1.33 18.36 -9.50
CA ASN A 34 2.49 18.09 -8.67
C ASN A 34 3.13 19.43 -8.27
N PRO A 35 3.55 19.60 -7.01
CA PRO A 35 4.33 20.78 -6.64
C PRO A 35 5.54 20.88 -7.57
N GLU A 36 5.83 22.09 -8.06
CA GLU A 36 7.06 22.37 -8.79
C GLU A 36 8.24 22.00 -7.89
N LEU A 37 8.98 20.97 -8.28
CA LEU A 37 10.23 20.61 -7.64
C LEU A 37 11.29 21.56 -8.20
N ASP A 38 12.05 22.19 -7.32
CA ASP A 38 13.21 22.97 -7.74
C ASP A 38 14.18 22.04 -8.48
N GLU A 39 14.66 22.42 -9.66
CA GLU A 39 15.52 21.56 -10.48
C GLU A 39 16.82 21.19 -9.74
N GLU A 40 17.25 22.03 -8.81
CA GLU A 40 18.39 21.78 -7.92
C GLU A 40 18.13 20.66 -6.88
N ASP A 41 16.87 20.37 -6.55
CA ASP A 41 16.47 19.36 -5.57
C ASP A 41 16.12 18.01 -6.21
N VAL A 42 15.99 17.94 -7.54
CA VAL A 42 15.68 16.71 -8.27
C VAL A 42 16.94 15.89 -8.47
N LYS A 43 17.09 14.83 -7.68
CA LYS A 43 18.15 13.82 -7.88
C LYS A 43 17.67 12.71 -8.81
N TYR A 44 18.41 12.47 -9.88
CA TYR A 44 18.16 11.41 -10.85
C TYR A 44 18.88 10.12 -10.45
N MET A 45 18.39 8.99 -10.94
CA MET A 45 18.96 7.67 -10.61
C MET A 45 20.45 7.55 -10.98
N ASP A 46 20.88 8.29 -11.99
CA ASP A 46 22.28 8.37 -12.43
C ASP A 46 23.19 9.09 -11.42
N ASP A 47 22.66 10.00 -10.60
CA ASP A 47 23.40 10.72 -9.54
C ASP A 47 23.80 9.80 -8.38
N PHE A 48 23.26 8.57 -8.34
CA PHE A 48 23.53 7.57 -7.30
C PHE A 48 24.41 6.40 -7.79
N LYS A 49 24.93 6.45 -9.03
CA LYS A 49 25.73 5.36 -9.63
C LYS A 49 26.99 5.02 -8.83
N ASP A 50 27.59 6.01 -8.19
CA ASP A 50 28.83 5.87 -7.39
C ASP A 50 28.57 5.98 -5.88
N VAL A 51 27.30 6.03 -5.46
CA VAL A 51 26.94 6.08 -4.05
C VAL A 51 27.02 4.66 -3.48
N ASP A 52 27.82 4.49 -2.43
CA ASP A 52 27.84 3.25 -1.66
C ASP A 52 26.48 3.06 -0.97
N LEU A 53 25.64 2.21 -1.58
CA LEU A 53 24.31 1.86 -1.08
C LEU A 53 24.38 0.86 0.08
N GLU A 54 25.54 0.27 0.38
CA GLU A 54 25.70 -0.58 1.56
C GLU A 54 25.73 0.29 2.82
N ASN A 55 24.59 0.31 3.51
CA ASN A 55 24.41 0.97 4.81
C ASN A 55 24.56 2.50 4.79
N MET A 56 23.80 3.18 3.93
CA MET A 56 23.50 4.60 4.18
C MET A 56 22.86 4.74 5.57
N HIS A 57 23.64 5.24 6.52
CA HIS A 57 23.11 5.73 7.79
C HIS A 57 22.21 6.92 7.51
N ALA A 58 20.90 6.68 7.42
CA ALA A 58 19.89 7.74 7.39
C ALA A 58 19.88 8.45 8.74
N LYS A 59 20.69 9.50 8.88
CA LYS A 59 20.66 10.42 10.02
C LYS A 59 19.50 11.39 9.82
N TYR A 60 18.80 11.74 10.91
CA TYR A 60 17.67 12.68 10.92
C TYR A 60 16.35 12.18 10.29
N PHE A 61 16.07 10.87 10.34
CA PHE A 61 14.72 10.39 10.02
C PHE A 61 13.72 10.95 11.06
N LYS A 62 13.03 12.04 10.71
CA LYS A 62 12.14 12.78 11.62
C LYS A 62 10.82 12.04 11.88
N VAL A 63 10.43 11.14 10.99
CA VAL A 63 9.14 10.45 11.04
C VAL A 63 9.31 9.13 11.80
N ASP A 64 8.51 8.89 12.83
CA ASP A 64 8.56 7.66 13.61
C ASP A 64 7.61 6.58 13.10
N LYS A 65 6.85 6.87 12.03
CA LYS A 65 5.86 5.99 11.44
C LYS A 65 6.16 5.71 9.97
N ILE A 66 6.11 4.43 9.60
CA ILE A 66 6.20 3.97 8.22
C ILE A 66 4.85 3.40 7.82
N TYR A 67 4.23 3.98 6.80
CA TYR A 67 2.93 3.57 6.27
C TYR A 67 3.10 2.78 4.97
N PHE A 68 2.39 1.67 4.82
CA PHE A 68 2.38 0.90 3.58
C PHE A 68 1.13 0.03 3.46
N LEU A 69 0.75 -0.31 2.23
CA LEU A 69 -0.36 -1.21 1.95
C LEU A 69 0.13 -2.66 1.79
N ARG A 70 -0.67 -3.61 2.25
CA ARG A 70 -0.51 -5.04 1.96
C ARG A 70 -1.84 -5.65 1.54
N ILE A 71 -1.79 -6.58 0.60
CA ILE A 71 -2.94 -7.43 0.27
C ILE A 71 -2.92 -8.66 1.18
N VAL A 72 -4.05 -8.96 1.80
CA VAL A 72 -4.22 -10.15 2.63
C VAL A 72 -4.32 -11.37 1.72
N ARG A 73 -3.37 -12.30 1.85
CA ARG A 73 -3.32 -13.54 1.09
C ARG A 73 -4.01 -14.66 1.86
N ARG A 74 -4.56 -15.64 1.14
CA ARG A 74 -5.11 -16.86 1.74
C ARG A 74 -3.98 -17.82 2.12
N LYS A 75 -4.08 -18.41 3.31
CA LYS A 75 -3.40 -19.65 3.67
C LYS A 75 -4.43 -20.78 3.76
N ASN A 76 -4.00 -22.00 3.41
CA ASN A 76 -4.80 -23.22 3.41
C ASN A 76 -5.95 -23.24 2.38
N ASP A 77 -6.66 -24.37 2.33
CA ASP A 77 -7.73 -24.60 1.37
C ASP A 77 -8.94 -23.70 1.63
N LYS A 78 -9.51 -23.17 0.54
CA LYS A 78 -10.69 -22.31 0.60
C LYS A 78 -11.88 -23.05 1.22
N GLY A 79 -12.49 -22.47 2.25
CA GLY A 79 -13.63 -23.05 2.94
C GLY A 79 -13.28 -24.06 4.04
N SER A 80 -11.99 -24.30 4.30
CA SER A 80 -11.53 -25.07 5.47
C SER A 80 -11.77 -24.28 6.77
N ASP A 81 -12.01 -24.98 7.88
CA ASP A 81 -12.04 -24.39 9.22
C ASP A 81 -10.69 -23.79 9.63
N GLU A 82 -9.60 -24.24 8.99
CA GLU A 82 -8.25 -23.74 9.18
C GLU A 82 -7.88 -22.61 8.20
N GLU A 83 -8.80 -22.14 7.35
CA GLU A 83 -8.57 -21.03 6.44
C GLU A 83 -8.31 -19.73 7.22
N TYR A 84 -7.25 -19.02 6.85
CA TYR A 84 -6.98 -17.68 7.37
C TYR A 84 -6.34 -16.76 6.35
N GLY A 85 -6.54 -15.46 6.54
CA GLY A 85 -5.83 -14.43 5.81
C GLY A 85 -4.48 -14.14 6.45
N PHE A 86 -3.46 -13.79 5.70
CA PHE A 86 -2.19 -13.32 6.27
C PHE A 86 -1.54 -12.23 5.43
N ILE A 87 -0.65 -11.48 6.07
CA ILE A 87 0.32 -10.62 5.40
C ILE A 87 1.73 -11.00 5.86
N ASP A 88 2.70 -10.84 4.97
CA ASP A 88 4.12 -10.96 5.31
C ASP A 88 4.74 -9.58 5.47
N VAL A 89 5.38 -9.37 6.62
CA VAL A 89 6.17 -8.17 6.90
C VAL A 89 7.56 -8.61 7.37
N LEU A 90 8.59 -8.31 6.58
CA LEU A 90 9.98 -8.71 6.85
C LEU A 90 10.13 -10.21 7.20
N LYS A 91 9.52 -11.10 6.39
CA LYS A 91 9.49 -12.56 6.59
C LYS A 91 8.74 -13.02 7.86
N HIS A 92 8.03 -12.13 8.54
CA HIS A 92 7.13 -12.49 9.62
C HIS A 92 5.70 -12.56 9.09
N GLU A 93 5.11 -13.75 9.18
CA GLU A 93 3.72 -13.98 8.83
C GLU A 93 2.81 -13.45 9.93
N ILE A 94 1.87 -12.59 9.58
CA ILE A 94 0.88 -12.06 10.51
C ILE A 94 -0.48 -12.56 10.09
N ARG A 95 -1.03 -13.48 10.89
CA ARG A 95 -2.38 -14.02 10.72
C ARG A 95 -3.44 -12.94 10.95
N LEU A 96 -4.41 -12.90 10.04
CA LEU A 96 -5.55 -12.00 9.98
C LEU A 96 -6.86 -12.79 9.78
N PRO A 97 -8.01 -12.16 10.06
CA PRO A 97 -9.31 -12.74 9.83
C PRO A 97 -9.56 -13.15 8.37
N LYS A 98 -10.33 -14.24 8.17
CA LYS A 98 -10.61 -14.82 6.83
C LYS A 98 -11.48 -13.92 5.94
N ASP A 99 -12.31 -13.09 6.53
CA ASP A 99 -13.15 -12.08 5.86
C ASP A 99 -12.32 -10.97 5.20
N LEU A 100 -11.05 -10.82 5.60
CA LEU A 100 -10.14 -9.86 4.98
C LEU A 100 -9.38 -10.42 3.77
N ILE A 101 -9.53 -11.70 3.43
CA ILE A 101 -8.81 -12.32 2.30
C ILE A 101 -9.12 -11.57 1.00
N ASN A 102 -8.06 -11.24 0.25
CA ASN A 102 -8.07 -10.42 -0.97
C ASN A 102 -8.40 -8.93 -0.76
N LEU A 103 -8.52 -8.45 0.47
CA LEU A 103 -8.62 -7.02 0.77
C LEU A 103 -7.24 -6.41 1.02
N PHE A 104 -7.14 -5.10 0.82
CA PHE A 104 -5.98 -4.32 1.24
C PHE A 104 -6.11 -3.90 2.69
N VAL A 105 -4.99 -3.93 3.41
CA VAL A 105 -4.84 -3.40 4.76
C VAL A 105 -3.77 -2.32 4.80
N LEU A 106 -4.01 -1.27 5.58
CA LEU A 106 -3.04 -0.23 5.87
C LEU A 106 -2.20 -0.65 7.07
N CYS A 107 -0.91 -0.83 6.84
CA CYS A 107 0.06 -1.16 7.87
C CYS A 107 0.82 0.09 8.30
N THR A 108 0.96 0.28 9.60
CA THR A 108 1.76 1.35 10.20
C THR A 108 2.80 0.73 11.10
N ILE A 109 4.08 0.83 10.75
CA ILE A 109 5.17 0.51 11.71
C ILE A 109 5.50 1.78 12.46
N ASN A 110 5.20 1.81 13.75
CA ASN A 110 5.67 2.81 14.68
C ASN A 110 7.03 2.37 15.24
N ILE A 111 8.08 3.02 14.75
CA ILE A 111 9.48 2.75 15.10
C ILE A 111 9.74 3.07 16.59
N ARG A 112 9.13 4.16 17.09
CA ARG A 112 9.30 4.63 18.48
C ARG A 112 8.66 3.66 19.47
N SER A 113 7.39 3.29 19.27
CA SER A 113 6.69 2.34 20.14
C SER A 113 7.01 0.87 19.83
N LYS A 114 7.73 0.59 18.74
CA LYS A 114 8.07 -0.76 18.26
C LYS A 114 6.82 -1.60 18.03
N GLN A 115 5.84 -1.01 17.35
CA GLN A 115 4.56 -1.65 17.06
C GLN A 115 4.27 -1.62 15.56
N LEU A 116 3.57 -2.66 15.10
CA LEU A 116 2.94 -2.71 13.80
C LEU A 116 1.42 -2.75 14.00
N GLU A 117 0.76 -1.71 13.51
CA GLU A 117 -0.70 -1.58 13.49
C GLU A 117 -1.21 -1.95 12.10
N ILE A 118 -2.31 -2.70 12.03
CA ILE A 118 -2.95 -3.13 10.80
C ILE A 118 -4.39 -2.65 10.84
N ASN A 119 -4.71 -1.77 9.89
CA ASN A 119 -5.98 -1.09 9.79
C ASN A 119 -6.70 -1.45 8.49
N ILE A 120 -8.02 -1.37 8.50
CA ILE A 120 -8.86 -1.36 7.30
C ILE A 120 -9.59 -0.02 7.20
N GLU A 121 -9.95 0.35 5.99
CA GLU A 121 -10.85 1.46 5.73
C GLU A 121 -12.30 0.96 5.82
N LEU A 122 -13.15 1.72 6.52
CA LEU A 122 -14.58 1.48 6.62
C LEU A 122 -15.33 2.24 5.51
N ASP A 123 -16.63 1.95 5.33
CA ASP A 123 -17.45 2.58 4.29
C ASP A 123 -17.55 4.11 4.41
N ASP A 124 -17.32 4.67 5.61
CA ASP A 124 -17.29 6.11 5.87
C ASP A 124 -15.91 6.74 5.66
N GLY A 125 -14.93 5.97 5.18
CA GLY A 125 -13.53 6.39 4.99
C GLY A 125 -12.70 6.44 6.26
N SER A 126 -13.26 6.07 7.42
CA SER A 126 -12.50 6.00 8.68
C SER A 126 -11.63 4.74 8.74
N LEU A 127 -10.51 4.83 9.47
CA LEU A 127 -9.63 3.69 9.71
C LEU A 127 -10.05 2.95 10.98
N LYS A 128 -10.17 1.64 10.87
CA LYS A 128 -10.39 0.74 12.00
C LYS A 128 -9.19 -0.17 12.19
N GLU A 129 -8.60 -0.15 13.39
CA GLU A 129 -7.58 -1.11 13.77
C GLU A 129 -8.17 -2.51 13.88
N ILE A 130 -7.54 -3.46 13.21
CA ILE A 130 -7.88 -4.89 13.25
C ILE A 130 -6.89 -5.65 14.13
N LYS A 131 -5.63 -5.22 14.14
CA LYS A 131 -4.57 -5.87 14.90
C LYS A 131 -3.44 -4.92 15.20
N SER A 132 -2.90 -5.01 16.40
CA SER A 132 -1.63 -4.40 16.78
C SER A 132 -0.70 -5.49 17.33
N VAL A 133 0.55 -5.49 16.86
CA VAL A 133 1.58 -6.47 17.28
C VAL A 133 2.88 -5.77 17.61
N ALA A 134 3.59 -6.27 18.63
CA ALA A 134 4.96 -5.84 18.89
C ALA A 134 5.84 -6.20 17.68
N PHE A 135 6.53 -5.22 17.11
CA PHE A 135 7.29 -5.38 15.88
C PHE A 135 8.56 -4.52 15.93
N THR A 136 9.71 -5.17 16.05
CA THR A 136 11.02 -4.49 16.12
C THR A 136 11.76 -4.66 14.79
N ILE A 137 12.05 -3.54 14.13
CA ILE A 137 12.91 -3.55 12.94
C ILE A 137 14.37 -3.63 13.42
N LYS A 138 15.07 -4.70 13.03
CA LYS A 138 16.51 -4.83 13.27
C LYS A 138 17.24 -3.71 12.52
N ASN A 139 18.26 -3.12 13.14
CA ASN A 139 19.10 -2.04 12.59
C ASN A 139 18.44 -0.65 12.52
N VAL A 140 17.30 -0.44 13.18
CA VAL A 140 16.76 0.90 13.41
C VAL A 140 16.96 1.28 14.88
N ILE A 141 17.78 2.29 15.14
CA ILE A 141 18.00 2.86 16.48
C ILE A 141 17.18 4.14 16.56
N TYR A 142 16.18 4.13 17.44
CA TYR A 142 15.37 5.30 17.76
C TYR A 142 15.66 5.67 19.23
N ASN A 143 16.34 6.81 19.43
CA ASN A 143 16.69 7.36 20.75
C ASN A 143 15.70 8.44 21.17
#